data_AF-A0A124HVB2-F1
#
_entry.id   AF-A0A124HVB2-F1
#
_cell.length_a   1.000
_cell.length_b   1.000
_cell.length_c   1.000
_cell.angle_alpha   90.00
_cell.angle_beta   90.00
_cell.angle_gamma   90.00
#
_symmetry.space_group_name_H-M   'P 1'
#
loop_
_entity.id
_entity.type
_entity.pdbx_description
1 polymer ?
#
loop_
_entity_poly.entity_id
_entity_poly.type
_entity_poly.pdbx_seq_one_letter_code
_entity_poly.pdbx_strand_id
1 'polypeptide(L)'
;MSRNTHTRRRSGRRAAFASGLVLAVGLGVSAQVAAQAAVPAPAPAKASVKAPAALRSVSGFNGDVVTQVADFYGAYIDAKDDAQGPDAALVKALRAHYLTPAFAKQLAAWEKKNKVDGLLRAQNVPVDWTVSEVGNGLDVVVTLTFGGGESPTTTRLVVKQEPTGQITGIRTMSIASAKAFAKSSAAVRSVSGQTGDSVTQVADFYGAYVDAKDAPMGPDAALVKALRAHYLTPAFAKQLGAWEKKNKVDGVLRAQNVPVDWTVSEGVNSGEIVVTHSFGGGESPTVRTDLVVKLEPVFGDVTDIRTTSAR
;
A
#
# COMPACT_ATOMS: atom_id res chain seq x y z
N MET A 1 -13.26 -21.18 -31.25
CA MET A 1 -14.14 -21.09 -30.07
C MET A 1 -13.57 -22.03 -29.00
N SER A 2 -13.05 -21.46 -27.91
CA SER A 2 -12.79 -22.17 -26.65
C SER A 2 -12.66 -21.10 -25.57
N ARG A 3 -13.65 -21.00 -24.68
CA ARG A 3 -13.66 -20.10 -23.53
C ARG A 3 -13.17 -20.89 -22.33
N ASN A 4 -11.98 -20.57 -21.82
CA ASN A 4 -11.54 -21.08 -20.52
C ASN A 4 -11.94 -20.07 -19.45
N THR A 5 -13.09 -20.34 -18.81
CA THR A 5 -13.52 -19.69 -17.57
C THR A 5 -12.81 -20.35 -16.39
N HIS A 6 -11.87 -19.65 -15.77
CA HIS A 6 -11.31 -20.04 -14.48
C HIS A 6 -11.83 -19.12 -13.38
N THR A 7 -12.92 -19.53 -12.73
CA THR A 7 -13.35 -18.99 -11.44
C THR A 7 -12.42 -19.51 -10.34
N ARG A 8 -11.54 -18.68 -9.78
CA ARG A 8 -10.77 -19.02 -8.57
C ARG A 8 -11.53 -18.62 -7.30
N ARG A 9 -11.86 -19.64 -6.50
CA ARG A 9 -12.46 -19.56 -5.16
C ARG A 9 -11.53 -18.81 -4.19
N ARG A 10 -12.08 -17.78 -3.54
CA ARG A 10 -11.50 -17.11 -2.35
C ARG A 10 -11.53 -18.07 -1.15
N SER A 11 -10.44 -18.18 -0.41
CA SER A 11 -10.33 -18.99 0.81
C SER A 11 -10.99 -18.28 2.00
N GLY A 12 -12.24 -18.64 2.28
CA GLY A 12 -12.97 -18.18 3.47
C GLY A 12 -12.41 -18.81 4.75
N ARG A 13 -11.99 -17.97 5.70
CA ARG A 13 -11.62 -18.35 7.08
C ARG A 13 -12.87 -18.88 7.80
N ARG A 14 -12.83 -20.13 8.27
CA ARG A 14 -13.84 -20.71 9.16
C ARG A 14 -13.57 -20.28 10.60
N ALA A 15 -14.51 -19.55 11.20
CA ALA A 15 -14.59 -19.33 12.63
C ALA A 15 -15.14 -20.59 13.31
N ALA A 16 -14.39 -21.16 14.25
CA ALA A 16 -14.88 -22.19 15.15
C ALA A 16 -15.27 -21.52 16.47
N PHE A 17 -16.56 -21.54 16.79
CA PHE A 17 -17.06 -21.25 18.13
C PHE A 17 -16.82 -22.47 19.02
N ALA A 18 -16.16 -22.28 20.16
CA ALA A 18 -16.11 -23.28 21.24
C ALA A 18 -16.91 -22.75 22.43
N SER A 19 -18.06 -23.38 22.65
CA SER A 19 -18.92 -23.23 23.83
C SER A 19 -18.23 -23.76 25.08
N GLY A 20 -18.54 -23.15 26.22
CA GLY A 20 -17.83 -23.32 27.48
C GLY A 20 -18.14 -24.58 28.29
N LEU A 21 -17.49 -24.64 29.45
CA LEU A 21 -17.92 -25.43 30.60
C LEU A 21 -17.40 -24.75 31.88
N VAL A 22 -18.33 -24.30 32.72
CA VAL A 22 -18.11 -23.91 34.12
C VAL A 22 -18.46 -25.13 34.97
N LEU A 23 -17.61 -25.48 35.93
CA LEU A 23 -17.96 -26.32 37.08
C LEU A 23 -17.16 -25.87 38.30
N ALA A 24 -17.87 -25.82 39.42
CA ALA A 24 -17.55 -25.05 40.61
C ALA A 24 -17.42 -25.94 41.86
N VAL A 25 -16.89 -25.32 42.93
CA VAL A 25 -17.06 -25.62 44.37
C VAL A 25 -16.27 -26.81 44.98
N GLY A 26 -15.63 -26.55 46.13
CA GLY A 26 -15.35 -27.59 47.15
C GLY A 26 -14.28 -27.22 48.19
N LEU A 27 -14.70 -26.95 49.44
CA LEU A 27 -13.92 -26.67 50.65
C LEU A 27 -13.24 -27.93 51.25
N GLY A 28 -12.17 -27.76 52.05
CA GLY A 28 -11.74 -28.78 53.04
C GLY A 28 -10.32 -28.63 53.60
N VAL A 29 -10.22 -28.43 54.91
CA VAL A 29 -9.00 -28.35 55.74
C VAL A 29 -8.52 -29.75 56.17
N SER A 30 -7.21 -30.01 56.24
CA SER A 30 -6.48 -30.73 57.32
C SER A 30 -5.02 -31.02 56.93
N ALA A 31 -4.11 -30.79 57.88
CA ALA A 31 -2.67 -30.98 57.76
C ALA A 31 -2.25 -32.46 57.84
N GLN A 32 -1.21 -32.84 57.09
CA GLN A 32 -0.27 -33.91 57.46
C GLN A 32 1.09 -33.65 56.79
N VAL A 33 2.11 -33.45 57.62
CA VAL A 33 3.52 -33.36 57.25
C VAL A 33 4.06 -34.76 57.01
N ALA A 34 4.60 -35.01 55.81
CA ALA A 34 5.54 -36.09 55.56
C ALA A 34 6.57 -35.59 54.54
N ALA A 35 7.83 -35.52 54.99
CA ALA A 35 8.97 -35.16 54.17
C ALA A 35 9.18 -36.22 53.07
N GLN A 36 9.11 -35.79 51.80
CA GLN A 36 9.57 -36.57 50.66
C GLN A 36 10.39 -35.69 49.72
N ALA A 37 11.47 -36.29 49.23
CA ALA A 37 12.59 -35.68 48.55
C ALA A 37 12.19 -34.78 47.38
N ALA A 38 12.82 -33.61 47.32
CA ALA A 38 12.65 -32.63 46.25
C ALA A 38 13.18 -33.18 44.92
N VAL A 39 12.27 -33.72 44.11
CA VAL A 39 12.45 -33.83 42.67
C VAL A 39 12.12 -32.45 42.09
N PRO A 40 13.01 -31.78 41.33
CA PRO A 40 12.70 -30.46 40.78
C PRO A 40 11.54 -30.60 39.79
N ALA A 41 10.38 -30.06 40.17
CA ALA A 41 9.25 -29.91 39.27
C ALA A 41 9.64 -28.98 38.10
N PRO A 42 9.27 -29.31 36.85
CA PRO A 42 9.48 -28.40 35.73
C PRO A 42 8.70 -27.11 36.00
N ALA A 43 9.41 -25.99 35.98
CA ALA A 43 8.82 -24.67 36.10
C ALA A 43 7.65 -24.52 35.11
N PRO A 44 6.55 -23.85 35.48
CA PRO A 44 5.46 -23.59 34.55
C PRO A 44 6.04 -22.82 33.36
N ALA A 45 5.96 -23.45 32.18
CA ALA A 45 6.31 -22.80 30.94
C ALA A 45 5.56 -21.47 30.89
N LYS A 46 6.31 -20.36 30.94
CA LYS A 46 5.78 -19.03 30.64
C LYS A 46 5.16 -19.16 29.27
N ALA A 47 3.83 -19.20 29.21
CA ALA A 47 3.12 -19.06 27.96
C ALA A 47 3.59 -17.74 27.37
N SER A 48 4.45 -17.80 26.36
CA SER A 48 4.80 -16.64 25.55
C SER A 48 3.49 -16.17 24.93
N VAL A 49 2.88 -15.17 25.55
CA VAL A 49 1.84 -14.38 24.92
C VAL A 49 2.50 -13.86 23.65
N LYS A 50 2.11 -14.43 22.51
CA LYS A 50 2.52 -13.98 21.19
C LYS A 50 2.22 -12.48 21.17
N ALA A 51 3.26 -11.66 21.08
CA ALA A 51 3.09 -10.22 20.93
C ALA A 51 2.05 -9.98 19.82
N PRO A 52 1.08 -9.08 20.02
CA PRO A 52 0.13 -8.76 18.97
C PRO A 52 0.94 -8.43 17.72
N ALA A 53 0.55 -9.02 16.57
CA ALA A 53 1.17 -8.66 15.30
C ALA A 53 1.08 -7.14 15.16
N ALA A 54 2.20 -6.47 14.90
CA ALA A 54 2.19 -5.04 14.67
C ALA A 54 1.20 -4.75 13.54
N LEU A 55 0.31 -3.77 13.75
CA LEU A 55 -0.63 -3.34 12.73
C LEU A 55 0.16 -2.94 11.48
N ARG A 56 -0.30 -3.39 10.31
CA ARG A 56 0.36 -3.06 9.05
C ARG A 56 0.26 -1.56 8.82
N SER A 57 1.36 -0.94 8.40
CA SER A 57 1.39 0.46 7.99
C SER A 57 2.30 0.69 6.79
N VAL A 58 1.97 1.70 5.99
CA VAL A 58 2.75 2.20 4.86
C VAL A 58 2.90 3.71 5.03
N SER A 59 4.11 4.24 4.89
CA SER A 59 4.41 5.66 5.07
C SER A 59 5.13 6.22 3.86
N GLY A 60 4.84 7.47 3.52
CA GLY A 60 5.44 8.19 2.42
C GLY A 60 5.79 9.62 2.80
N PHE A 61 6.75 10.19 2.07
CA PHE A 61 7.14 11.61 2.15
C PHE A 61 7.07 12.23 0.76
N ASN A 62 6.47 13.40 0.66
CA ASN A 62 6.33 14.13 -0.58
C ASN A 62 7.69 14.66 -1.06
N GLY A 63 8.02 14.43 -2.32
CA GLY A 63 9.31 14.82 -2.92
C GLY A 63 10.44 13.81 -2.70
N ASP A 64 10.20 12.71 -1.98
CA ASP A 64 11.16 11.61 -1.88
C ASP A 64 11.02 10.64 -3.07
N VAL A 65 12.17 10.29 -3.66
CA VAL A 65 12.27 9.47 -4.88
C VAL A 65 11.69 8.06 -4.74
N VAL A 66 11.89 7.41 -3.59
CA VAL A 66 11.35 6.05 -3.37
C VAL A 66 9.84 6.09 -3.20
N THR A 67 9.31 7.11 -2.51
CA THR A 67 7.88 7.31 -2.28
C THR A 67 7.19 7.57 -3.61
N GLN A 68 7.69 8.51 -4.40
CA GLN A 68 7.08 8.85 -5.69
C GLN A 68 7.04 7.64 -6.66
N VAL A 69 8.09 6.82 -6.68
CA VAL A 69 8.09 5.59 -7.49
C VAL A 69 7.16 4.53 -6.89
N ALA A 70 7.07 4.42 -5.56
CA ALA A 70 6.12 3.52 -4.91
C ALA A 70 4.67 3.92 -5.20
N ASP A 71 4.34 5.20 -5.08
CA ASP A 71 3.02 5.77 -5.35
C ASP A 71 2.61 5.53 -6.81
N PHE A 72 3.54 5.73 -7.75
CA PHE A 72 3.33 5.40 -9.14
C PHE A 72 3.08 3.90 -9.38
N TYR A 73 3.97 3.02 -8.90
CA TYR A 73 3.85 1.59 -9.18
C TYR A 73 2.65 0.98 -8.48
N GLY A 74 2.37 1.37 -7.24
CA GLY A 74 1.19 0.95 -6.48
C GLY A 74 -0.10 1.30 -7.22
N ALA A 75 -0.31 2.58 -7.53
CA ALA A 75 -1.51 3.01 -8.24
C ALA A 75 -1.60 2.43 -9.67
N TYR A 76 -0.45 2.21 -10.34
CA TYR A 76 -0.42 1.57 -11.65
C TYR A 76 -0.81 0.08 -11.59
N ILE A 77 -0.38 -0.62 -10.54
CA ILE A 77 -0.70 -2.03 -10.30
C ILE A 77 -2.18 -2.18 -9.96
N ASP A 78 -2.72 -1.33 -9.09
CA ASP A 78 -4.15 -1.28 -8.77
C ASP A 78 -4.99 -1.05 -10.03
N ALA A 79 -4.63 -0.04 -10.84
CA ALA A 79 -5.33 0.26 -12.09
C ALA A 79 -5.29 -0.89 -13.11
N LYS A 80 -4.31 -1.80 -13.00
CA LYS A 80 -4.16 -2.97 -13.87
C LYS A 80 -4.84 -4.22 -13.33
N ASP A 81 -4.97 -4.37 -12.02
CA ASP A 81 -5.61 -5.52 -11.34
C ASP A 81 -7.08 -5.27 -10.96
N ASP A 82 -7.66 -4.14 -11.40
CA ASP A 82 -9.04 -3.78 -11.09
C ASP A 82 -10.04 -4.91 -11.35
N ALA A 83 -10.99 -5.08 -10.43
CA ALA A 83 -11.97 -6.16 -10.45
C ALA A 83 -12.90 -6.14 -11.67
N GLN A 84 -13.12 -4.97 -12.28
CA GLN A 84 -13.90 -4.78 -13.52
C GLN A 84 -13.01 -4.85 -14.78
N GLY A 85 -11.72 -5.09 -14.60
CA GLY A 85 -10.70 -5.08 -15.65
C GLY A 85 -9.94 -3.75 -15.69
N PRO A 86 -8.80 -3.69 -16.41
CA PRO A 86 -7.88 -2.56 -16.31
C PRO A 86 -8.52 -1.19 -16.57
N ASP A 87 -8.29 -0.25 -15.66
CA ASP A 87 -8.73 1.14 -15.80
C ASP A 87 -7.79 1.88 -16.78
N ALA A 88 -8.17 1.86 -18.05
CA ALA A 88 -7.41 2.49 -19.11
C ALA A 88 -7.25 4.02 -18.93
N ALA A 89 -8.20 4.68 -18.25
CA ALA A 89 -8.14 6.13 -18.03
C ALA A 89 -7.11 6.46 -16.95
N LEU A 90 -7.12 5.74 -15.83
CA LEU A 90 -6.13 5.89 -14.77
C LEU A 90 -4.73 5.48 -15.24
N VAL A 91 -4.59 4.35 -15.92
CA VAL A 91 -3.32 3.90 -16.53
C VAL A 91 -2.74 4.99 -17.44
N LYS A 92 -3.57 5.63 -18.27
CA LYS A 92 -3.13 6.72 -19.15
C LYS A 92 -2.69 7.95 -18.37
N ALA A 93 -3.46 8.36 -17.35
CA ALA A 93 -3.15 9.53 -16.54
C ALA A 93 -1.85 9.35 -15.75
N LEU A 94 -1.66 8.19 -15.10
CA LEU A 94 -0.44 7.85 -14.38
C LEU A 94 0.78 7.89 -15.30
N ARG A 95 0.69 7.30 -16.50
CA ARG A 95 1.81 7.32 -17.46
C ARG A 95 2.12 8.73 -17.99
N ALA A 96 1.12 9.59 -18.12
CA ALA A 96 1.32 10.97 -18.55
C ALA A 96 1.97 11.83 -17.44
N HIS A 97 1.65 11.54 -16.18
CA HIS A 97 2.15 12.27 -15.02
C HIS A 97 3.60 11.89 -14.68
N TYR A 98 3.85 10.59 -14.51
CA TYR A 98 5.10 10.09 -13.94
C TYR A 98 6.19 9.80 -14.97
N LEU A 99 5.86 9.69 -16.27
CA LEU A 99 6.88 9.43 -17.29
C LEU A 99 7.21 10.72 -18.04
N THR A 100 8.49 10.92 -18.33
CA THR A 100 8.86 11.94 -19.30
C THR A 100 8.26 11.61 -20.68
N PRO A 101 7.85 12.62 -21.48
CA PRO A 101 7.28 12.37 -22.82
C PRO A 101 8.23 11.58 -23.73
N ALA A 102 9.54 11.83 -23.62
CA ALA A 102 10.57 11.12 -24.36
C ALA A 102 10.59 9.63 -23.98
N PHE A 103 10.61 9.32 -22.68
CA PHE A 103 10.60 7.93 -22.22
C PHE A 103 9.28 7.23 -22.54
N ALA A 104 8.14 7.90 -22.38
CA ALA A 104 6.83 7.34 -22.74
C ALA A 104 6.79 6.88 -24.21
N LYS A 105 7.36 7.66 -25.14
CA LYS A 105 7.48 7.30 -26.56
C LYS A 105 8.38 6.09 -26.79
N GLN A 106 9.55 6.06 -26.13
CA GLN A 106 10.47 4.91 -26.22
C GLN A 106 9.83 3.64 -25.65
N LEU A 107 9.12 3.76 -24.54
CA LEU A 107 8.44 2.66 -23.88
C LEU A 107 7.32 2.09 -24.75
N ALA A 108 6.50 2.94 -25.37
CA ALA A 108 5.46 2.51 -26.30
C ALA A 108 6.03 1.76 -27.51
N ALA A 109 7.15 2.21 -28.07
CA ALA A 109 7.84 1.51 -29.15
C ALA A 109 8.36 0.13 -28.69
N TRP A 110 8.91 0.07 -27.48
CA TRP A 110 9.36 -1.18 -26.87
C TRP A 110 8.19 -2.15 -26.62
N GLU A 111 7.08 -1.69 -26.07
CA GLU A 111 5.88 -2.50 -25.80
C GLU A 111 5.30 -3.07 -27.10
N LYS A 112 5.25 -2.25 -28.17
CA LYS A 112 4.80 -2.70 -29.49
C LYS A 112 5.65 -3.85 -30.02
N LYS A 113 6.96 -3.83 -29.78
CA LYS A 113 7.91 -4.87 -30.19
C LYS A 113 7.81 -6.12 -29.32
N ASN A 114 7.73 -5.97 -28.01
CA ASN A 114 7.85 -7.08 -27.05
C ASN A 114 6.52 -7.70 -26.62
N LYS A 115 5.39 -7.05 -26.91
CA LYS A 115 4.03 -7.53 -26.60
C LYS A 115 3.79 -7.82 -25.11
N VAL A 116 4.48 -7.09 -24.24
CA VAL A 116 4.32 -7.13 -22.78
C VAL A 116 4.27 -5.71 -22.25
N ASP A 117 3.76 -5.53 -21.03
CA ASP A 117 3.75 -4.23 -20.38
C ASP A 117 5.19 -3.75 -20.12
N GLY A 118 5.52 -2.53 -20.54
CA GLY A 118 6.88 -2.00 -20.47
C GLY A 118 7.29 -1.55 -19.08
N LEU A 119 6.33 -1.19 -18.22
CA LEU A 119 6.56 -0.79 -16.84
C LEU A 119 6.74 -2.02 -15.95
N LEU A 120 5.94 -3.05 -16.16
CA LEU A 120 6.03 -4.30 -15.38
C LEU A 120 7.07 -5.30 -15.95
N ARG A 121 7.45 -5.12 -17.23
CA ARG A 121 8.24 -6.09 -18.02
C ARG A 121 7.61 -7.50 -18.03
N ALA A 122 6.29 -7.57 -17.95
CA ALA A 122 5.52 -8.80 -17.81
C ALA A 122 4.14 -8.68 -18.48
N GLN A 123 3.45 -9.82 -18.65
CA GLN A 123 2.06 -9.85 -19.17
C GLN A 123 1.02 -9.81 -18.06
N ASN A 124 1.36 -10.37 -16.90
CA ASN A 124 0.53 -10.41 -15.72
C ASN A 124 0.86 -9.25 -14.77
N VAL A 125 -0.02 -9.04 -13.80
CA VAL A 125 0.16 -8.06 -12.73
C VAL A 125 0.89 -8.73 -11.56
N PRO A 126 1.84 -8.06 -10.91
CA PRO A 126 2.47 -8.59 -9.69
C PRO A 126 1.46 -8.68 -8.54
N VAL A 127 1.72 -9.60 -7.60
CA VAL A 127 0.97 -9.75 -6.35
C VAL A 127 1.61 -9.00 -5.18
N ASP A 128 2.91 -8.75 -5.26
CA ASP A 128 3.66 -7.96 -4.28
C ASP A 128 4.69 -7.10 -5.03
N TRP A 129 4.98 -5.94 -4.46
CA TRP A 129 6.00 -5.05 -4.98
C TRP A 129 6.78 -4.38 -3.84
N THR A 130 8.04 -4.05 -4.12
CA THR A 130 8.91 -3.30 -3.21
C THR A 130 9.74 -2.31 -4.01
N VAL A 131 9.71 -1.05 -3.62
CA VAL A 131 10.62 -0.01 -4.10
C VAL A 131 11.68 0.21 -3.04
N SER A 132 12.94 0.25 -3.45
CA SER A 132 14.08 0.44 -2.56
C SER A 132 15.04 1.47 -3.13
N GLU A 133 15.55 2.34 -2.29
CA GLU A 133 16.58 3.29 -2.68
C GLU A 133 17.86 2.53 -3.10
N VAL A 134 18.61 3.15 -4.00
CA VAL A 134 20.02 2.81 -4.22
C VAL A 134 20.86 4.03 -3.90
N GLY A 135 22.06 3.83 -3.33
CA GLY A 135 22.90 4.90 -2.78
C GLY A 135 23.45 5.94 -3.77
N ASN A 136 22.89 6.04 -4.98
CA ASN A 136 23.20 7.07 -5.98
C ASN A 136 22.13 8.19 -6.07
N GLY A 137 21.10 8.16 -5.21
CA GLY A 137 20.21 9.28 -4.91
C GLY A 137 19.05 9.55 -5.88
N LEU A 138 19.08 9.05 -7.12
CA LEU A 138 18.00 9.25 -8.12
C LEU A 138 17.54 7.98 -8.83
N ASP A 139 18.33 6.90 -8.79
CA ASP A 139 17.84 5.60 -9.23
C ASP A 139 17.14 4.93 -8.03
N VAL A 140 16.16 4.08 -8.32
CA VAL A 140 15.57 3.17 -7.34
C VAL A 140 15.46 1.78 -7.93
N VAL A 141 15.41 0.76 -7.08
CA VAL A 141 15.17 -0.62 -7.48
C VAL A 141 13.74 -0.99 -7.16
N VAL A 142 12.97 -1.34 -8.17
CA VAL A 142 11.62 -1.89 -8.07
C VAL A 142 11.70 -3.39 -8.21
N THR A 143 11.27 -4.11 -7.18
CA THR A 143 11.14 -5.56 -7.16
C THR A 143 9.67 -5.90 -7.30
N LEU A 144 9.32 -6.61 -8.37
CA LEU A 144 7.96 -7.05 -8.68
C LEU A 144 7.89 -8.57 -8.52
N THR A 145 6.96 -9.06 -7.73
CA THR A 145 6.74 -10.49 -7.49
C THR A 145 5.45 -10.93 -8.13
N PHE A 146 5.50 -12.00 -8.93
CA PHE A 146 4.41 -12.50 -9.74
C PHE A 146 4.03 -13.92 -9.31
N GLY A 147 2.72 -14.20 -9.34
CA GLY A 147 2.17 -15.48 -8.90
C GLY A 147 2.16 -15.64 -7.37
N GLY A 148 1.42 -16.63 -6.88
CA GLY A 148 1.33 -16.94 -5.46
C GLY A 148 1.49 -18.44 -5.19
N GLY A 149 1.86 -18.80 -3.97
CA GLY A 149 2.09 -20.20 -3.56
C GLY A 149 3.57 -20.59 -3.58
N GLU A 150 3.86 -21.83 -3.97
CA GLU A 150 5.18 -22.47 -3.78
C GLU A 150 6.28 -21.99 -4.74
N SER A 151 5.96 -21.21 -5.78
CA SER A 151 6.96 -20.78 -6.78
C SER A 151 6.65 -19.39 -7.36
N PRO A 152 6.76 -18.32 -6.55
CA PRO A 152 6.68 -16.96 -7.06
C PRO A 152 7.87 -16.65 -7.98
N THR A 153 7.66 -15.84 -9.01
CA THR A 153 8.73 -15.31 -9.86
C THR A 153 8.95 -13.84 -9.55
N THR A 154 10.20 -13.38 -9.61
CA THR A 154 10.54 -11.98 -9.28
C THR A 154 11.28 -11.32 -10.42
N THR A 155 10.86 -10.11 -10.77
CA THR A 155 11.57 -9.22 -11.70
C THR A 155 12.09 -8.03 -10.93
N ARG A 156 13.36 -7.66 -11.14
CA ARG A 156 13.96 -6.45 -10.57
C ARG A 156 14.25 -5.44 -11.66
N LEU A 157 13.79 -4.22 -11.45
CA LEU A 157 13.91 -3.10 -12.37
C LEU A 157 14.72 -2.00 -11.69
N VAL A 158 15.70 -1.44 -12.39
CA VAL A 158 16.29 -0.17 -11.98
C VAL A 158 15.55 0.93 -12.73
N VAL A 159 14.88 1.79 -11.96
CA VAL A 159 14.10 2.93 -12.44
C VAL A 159 14.96 4.17 -12.26
N LYS A 160 15.07 4.98 -13.32
CA LYS A 160 15.81 6.24 -13.32
C LYS A 160 14.83 7.40 -13.30
N GLN A 161 15.07 8.38 -12.45
CA GLN A 161 14.30 9.62 -12.40
C GLN A 161 15.17 10.82 -12.82
N GLU A 162 14.52 11.86 -13.34
CA GLU A 162 15.10 13.20 -13.42
C GLU A 162 14.79 14.01 -12.14
N PRO A 163 15.48 15.15 -11.88
CA PRO A 163 15.30 15.91 -10.64
C PRO A 163 13.87 16.41 -10.36
N THR A 164 13.02 16.47 -11.38
CA THR A 164 11.59 16.81 -11.26
C THR A 164 10.74 15.63 -10.80
N GLY A 165 11.35 14.46 -10.60
CA GLY A 165 10.70 13.22 -10.16
C GLY A 165 10.21 12.31 -11.30
N GLN A 166 10.17 12.81 -12.54
CA GLN A 166 9.69 12.00 -13.66
C GLN A 166 10.65 10.86 -14.03
N ILE A 167 10.08 9.72 -14.42
CA ILE A 167 10.82 8.54 -14.86
C ILE A 167 11.35 8.76 -16.27
N THR A 168 12.66 8.62 -16.42
CA THR A 168 13.40 8.75 -17.68
C THR A 168 13.83 7.41 -18.26
N GLY A 169 13.81 6.33 -17.47
CA GLY A 169 14.25 5.03 -17.92
C GLY A 169 13.97 3.89 -16.97
N ILE A 170 13.77 2.70 -17.54
CA ILE A 170 13.60 1.44 -16.79
C ILE A 170 14.43 0.36 -17.44
N ARG A 171 15.28 -0.31 -16.67
CA ARG A 171 16.10 -1.44 -17.13
C ARG A 171 15.96 -2.63 -16.20
N THR A 172 15.92 -3.84 -16.76
CA THR A 172 15.98 -5.06 -15.94
C THR A 172 17.36 -5.19 -15.30
N MET A 173 17.38 -5.48 -14.02
CA MET A 173 18.62 -5.70 -13.27
C MET A 173 19.20 -7.08 -13.63
N SER A 174 20.51 -7.13 -13.91
CA SER A 174 21.18 -8.42 -14.17
C SER A 174 21.17 -9.30 -12.91
N ILE A 175 21.27 -10.62 -13.09
CA ILE A 175 21.32 -11.58 -11.95
C ILE A 175 22.50 -11.27 -11.01
N ALA A 176 23.67 -10.93 -11.56
CA ALA A 176 24.84 -10.59 -10.78
C ALA A 176 24.62 -9.31 -9.95
N SER A 177 24.06 -8.27 -10.58
CA SER A 177 23.70 -7.02 -9.90
C SER A 177 22.61 -7.23 -8.85
N ALA A 178 21.64 -8.10 -9.11
CA ALA A 178 20.58 -8.43 -8.16
C ALA A 178 21.12 -9.12 -6.90
N LYS A 179 22.07 -10.05 -7.04
CA LYS A 179 22.74 -10.69 -5.90
C LYS A 179 23.53 -9.68 -5.06
N ALA A 180 24.27 -8.78 -5.71
CA ALA A 180 25.01 -7.72 -5.03
C ALA A 180 24.07 -6.77 -4.28
N PHE A 181 22.98 -6.33 -4.93
CA PHE A 181 21.98 -5.47 -4.32
C PHE A 181 21.30 -6.12 -3.12
N ALA A 182 20.90 -7.40 -3.21
CA ALA A 182 20.27 -8.11 -2.09
C ALA A 182 21.14 -8.16 -0.83
N LYS A 183 22.47 -8.15 -0.99
CA LYS A 183 23.43 -8.12 0.12
C LYS A 183 23.54 -6.74 0.76
N SER A 184 23.31 -5.66 0.00
CA SER A 184 23.43 -4.27 0.48
C SER A 184 22.10 -3.61 0.85
N SER A 185 20.96 -4.14 0.40
CA SER A 185 19.65 -3.49 0.52
C SER A 185 18.99 -3.60 1.89
N ALA A 186 19.49 -4.45 2.79
CA ALA A 186 18.85 -4.74 4.07
C ALA A 186 18.78 -3.52 5.03
N ALA A 187 19.54 -2.46 4.77
CA ALA A 187 19.62 -1.25 5.60
C ALA A 187 19.12 0.03 4.88
N VAL A 188 18.54 -0.11 3.68
CA VAL A 188 18.18 1.03 2.83
C VAL A 188 16.67 1.28 2.91
N ARG A 189 16.23 2.54 2.77
CA ARG A 189 14.81 2.91 2.77
C ARG A 189 14.06 2.14 1.69
N SER A 190 12.91 1.58 2.06
CA SER A 190 12.05 0.84 1.15
C SER A 190 10.57 1.04 1.48
N VAL A 191 9.75 0.97 0.45
CA VAL A 191 8.27 0.98 0.53
C VAL A 191 7.79 -0.28 -0.19
N SER A 192 6.87 -1.02 0.44
CA SER A 192 6.34 -2.26 -0.13
C SER A 192 4.83 -2.28 -0.07
N GLY A 193 4.23 -2.88 -1.09
CA GLY A 193 2.79 -3.07 -1.18
C GLY A 193 2.44 -4.49 -1.62
N GLN A 194 1.19 -4.86 -1.34
CA GLN A 194 0.59 -6.12 -1.75
C GLN A 194 -0.72 -5.85 -2.48
N THR A 195 -0.89 -6.44 -3.65
CA THR A 195 -2.08 -6.24 -4.48
C THR A 195 -3.33 -6.78 -3.78
N GLY A 196 -4.38 -5.96 -3.70
CA GLY A 196 -5.63 -6.27 -3.01
C GLY A 196 -5.57 -6.16 -1.48
N ASP A 197 -4.45 -5.71 -0.91
CA ASP A 197 -4.38 -5.33 0.51
C ASP A 197 -4.95 -3.92 0.71
N SER A 198 -5.87 -3.76 1.66
CA SER A 198 -6.58 -2.50 1.89
C SER A 198 -5.69 -1.36 2.37
N VAL A 199 -4.62 -1.65 3.14
CA VAL A 199 -3.67 -0.60 3.56
C VAL A 199 -2.85 -0.14 2.36
N THR A 200 -2.39 -1.08 1.53
CA THR A 200 -1.68 -0.77 0.29
C THR A 200 -2.56 0.03 -0.67
N GLN A 201 -3.79 -0.40 -0.94
CA GLN A 201 -4.69 0.30 -1.87
C GLN A 201 -4.97 1.75 -1.43
N VAL A 202 -5.15 1.99 -0.13
CA VAL A 202 -5.34 3.35 0.40
C VAL A 202 -4.04 4.16 0.35
N ALA A 203 -2.88 3.54 0.63
CA ALA A 203 -1.58 4.19 0.49
C ALA A 203 -1.31 4.61 -0.96
N ASP A 204 -1.58 3.72 -1.91
CA ASP A 204 -1.38 3.94 -3.34
C ASP A 204 -2.29 5.06 -3.86
N PHE A 205 -3.55 5.10 -3.40
CA PHE A 205 -4.45 6.22 -3.67
C PHE A 205 -3.94 7.54 -3.11
N TYR A 206 -3.63 7.61 -1.81
CA TYR A 206 -3.25 8.86 -1.16
C TYR A 206 -1.90 9.37 -1.63
N GLY A 207 -0.91 8.49 -1.82
CA GLY A 207 0.41 8.84 -2.35
C GLY A 207 0.30 9.46 -3.74
N ALA A 208 -0.34 8.75 -4.68
CA ALA A 208 -0.54 9.27 -6.04
C ALA A 208 -1.40 10.54 -6.08
N TYR A 209 -2.36 10.68 -5.15
CA TYR A 209 -3.17 11.90 -5.03
C TYR A 209 -2.37 13.09 -4.53
N VAL A 210 -1.46 12.88 -3.56
CA VAL A 210 -0.54 13.88 -3.03
C VAL A 210 0.41 14.36 -4.13
N ASP A 211 1.06 13.42 -4.82
CA ASP A 211 1.93 13.72 -5.98
C ASP A 211 1.20 14.53 -7.05
N ALA A 212 -0.03 14.12 -7.40
CA ALA A 212 -0.83 14.82 -8.40
C ALA A 212 -1.20 16.25 -7.97
N LYS A 213 -1.33 16.50 -6.67
CA LYS A 213 -1.68 17.82 -6.12
C LYS A 213 -0.49 18.75 -5.98
N ASP A 214 0.70 18.21 -5.74
CA ASP A 214 1.93 18.98 -5.54
C ASP A 214 2.92 18.89 -6.72
N ALA A 215 2.41 18.55 -7.90
CA ALA A 215 3.25 18.37 -9.07
C ALA A 215 4.02 19.67 -9.40
N PRO A 216 5.28 19.59 -9.89
CA PRO A 216 6.13 20.77 -10.08
C PRO A 216 5.53 21.87 -10.99
N MET A 217 4.68 21.48 -11.94
CA MET A 217 4.02 22.37 -12.90
C MET A 217 2.61 22.80 -12.44
N GLY A 218 2.27 22.56 -11.17
CA GLY A 218 0.94 22.73 -10.59
C GLY A 218 0.08 21.46 -10.65
N PRO A 219 -1.08 21.45 -9.96
CA PRO A 219 -1.88 20.24 -9.79
C PRO A 219 -2.30 19.58 -11.12
N ASP A 220 -2.07 18.28 -11.24
CA ASP A 220 -2.52 17.47 -12.37
C ASP A 220 -4.00 17.11 -12.22
N ALA A 221 -4.86 18.00 -12.74
CA ALA A 221 -6.31 17.82 -12.68
C ALA A 221 -6.80 16.54 -13.39
N ALA A 222 -6.06 16.03 -14.40
CA ALA A 222 -6.44 14.82 -15.11
C ALA A 222 -6.18 13.59 -14.25
N LEU A 223 -5.02 13.51 -13.61
CA LEU A 223 -4.68 12.43 -12.68
C LEU A 223 -5.57 12.48 -11.44
N VAL A 224 -5.76 13.65 -10.81
CA VAL A 224 -6.69 13.82 -9.68
C VAL A 224 -8.09 13.32 -10.02
N LYS A 225 -8.60 13.63 -11.22
CA LYS A 225 -9.90 13.16 -11.67
C LYS A 225 -9.93 11.64 -11.86
N ALA A 226 -8.88 11.06 -12.45
CA ALA A 226 -8.81 9.62 -12.70
C ALA A 226 -8.71 8.83 -11.38
N LEU A 227 -7.87 9.27 -10.45
CA LEU A 227 -7.75 8.66 -9.12
C LEU A 227 -9.08 8.68 -8.37
N ARG A 228 -9.79 9.81 -8.37
CA ARG A 228 -11.10 9.90 -7.70
C ARG A 228 -12.17 9.04 -8.37
N ALA A 229 -12.10 8.84 -9.67
CA ALA A 229 -13.04 7.98 -10.38
C ALA A 229 -12.77 6.50 -10.13
N HIS A 230 -11.51 6.14 -9.89
CA HIS A 230 -11.07 4.77 -9.64
C HIS A 230 -11.29 4.33 -8.19
N TYR A 231 -10.82 5.14 -7.23
CA TYR A 231 -10.78 4.73 -5.82
C TYR A 231 -12.01 5.11 -5.00
N LEU A 232 -12.84 6.04 -5.48
CA LEU A 232 -14.04 6.46 -4.75
C LEU A 232 -15.28 5.83 -5.39
N THR A 233 -16.21 5.36 -4.56
CA THR A 233 -17.53 4.99 -5.08
C THR A 233 -18.21 6.21 -5.73
N PRO A 234 -18.97 6.06 -6.83
CA PRO A 234 -19.62 7.19 -7.50
C PRO A 234 -20.56 7.99 -6.58
N ALA A 235 -21.21 7.32 -5.64
CA ALA A 235 -22.06 7.94 -4.63
C ALA A 235 -21.25 8.84 -3.69
N PHE A 236 -20.13 8.32 -3.16
CA PHE A 236 -19.27 9.10 -2.28
C PHE A 236 -18.57 10.25 -3.03
N ALA A 237 -18.08 10.03 -4.24
CA ALA A 237 -17.48 11.08 -5.06
C ALA A 237 -18.42 12.28 -5.26
N LYS A 238 -19.73 12.02 -5.48
CA LYS A 238 -20.76 13.06 -5.58
C LYS A 238 -20.97 13.81 -4.27
N GLN A 239 -21.05 13.09 -3.15
CA GLN A 239 -21.18 13.68 -1.82
C GLN A 239 -19.96 14.54 -1.47
N LEU A 240 -18.77 14.04 -1.76
CA LEU A 240 -17.50 14.73 -1.53
C LEU A 240 -17.45 16.03 -2.32
N GLY A 241 -17.82 16.02 -3.61
CA GLY A 241 -17.89 17.23 -4.43
C GLY A 241 -18.89 18.28 -3.92
N ALA A 242 -20.03 17.85 -3.36
CA ALA A 242 -20.98 18.78 -2.73
C ALA A 242 -20.40 19.39 -1.45
N TRP A 243 -19.69 18.58 -0.65
CA TRP A 243 -19.01 19.03 0.55
C TRP A 243 -17.88 20.02 0.24
N GLU A 244 -17.03 19.74 -0.76
CA GLU A 244 -15.91 20.61 -1.16
C GLU A 244 -16.41 22.00 -1.61
N LYS A 245 -17.51 22.05 -2.37
CA LYS A 245 -18.13 23.32 -2.79
C LYS A 245 -18.55 24.19 -1.61
N LYS A 246 -19.02 23.57 -0.53
CA LYS A 246 -19.45 24.23 0.70
C LYS A 246 -18.26 24.67 1.55
N ASN A 247 -17.26 23.80 1.72
CA ASN A 247 -16.20 23.99 2.71
C ASN A 247 -14.93 24.65 2.13
N LYS A 248 -14.79 24.73 0.80
CA LYS A 248 -13.64 25.35 0.11
C LYS A 248 -12.29 24.72 0.50
N VAL A 249 -12.29 23.42 0.78
CA VAL A 249 -11.09 22.62 1.07
C VAL A 249 -11.11 21.34 0.26
N ASP A 250 -9.98 20.67 0.09
CA ASP A 250 -9.91 19.37 -0.59
C ASP A 250 -10.60 18.30 0.26
N GLY A 251 -11.52 17.55 -0.33
CA GLY A 251 -12.32 16.55 0.38
C GLY A 251 -11.57 15.26 0.68
N VAL A 252 -10.60 14.88 -0.15
CA VAL A 252 -9.79 13.67 0.04
C VAL A 252 -8.77 13.90 1.14
N LEU A 253 -8.08 15.05 1.10
CA LEU A 253 -7.08 15.42 2.09
C LEU A 253 -7.69 15.98 3.38
N ARG A 254 -8.96 16.43 3.31
CA ARG A 254 -9.65 17.21 4.36
C ARG A 254 -8.84 18.44 4.80
N ALA A 255 -8.07 19.03 3.88
CA ALA A 255 -7.15 20.13 4.12
C ALA A 255 -7.08 21.08 2.92
N GLN A 256 -6.52 22.28 3.13
CA GLN A 256 -6.25 23.24 2.05
C GLN A 256 -4.89 23.02 1.39
N ASN A 257 -3.93 22.51 2.16
CA ASN A 257 -2.56 22.28 1.72
C ASN A 257 -2.34 20.78 1.46
N VAL A 258 -1.25 20.47 0.74
CA VAL A 258 -0.78 19.10 0.54
C VAL A 258 0.09 18.69 1.74
N PRO A 259 -0.07 17.47 2.30
CA PRO A 259 0.81 17.00 3.37
C PRO A 259 2.26 16.82 2.88
N VAL A 260 3.22 16.99 3.81
CA VAL A 260 4.63 16.68 3.57
C VAL A 260 4.93 15.21 3.87
N ASP A 261 4.30 14.65 4.90
CA ASP A 261 4.36 13.23 5.23
C ASP A 261 2.94 12.67 5.33
N TRP A 262 2.82 11.39 4.99
CA TRP A 262 1.60 10.65 5.24
C TRP A 262 1.91 9.24 5.72
N THR A 263 1.00 8.67 6.50
CA THR A 263 1.06 7.28 6.96
C THR A 263 -0.32 6.68 6.91
N VAL A 264 -0.43 5.52 6.27
CA VAL A 264 -1.64 4.71 6.20
C VAL A 264 -1.45 3.48 7.07
N SER A 265 -2.40 3.18 7.94
CA SER A 265 -2.35 2.02 8.83
C SER A 265 -3.71 1.35 8.98
N GLU A 266 -3.71 0.08 9.37
CA GLU A 266 -4.95 -0.61 9.71
C GLU A 266 -5.69 0.14 10.83
N GLY A 267 -6.98 0.37 10.63
CA GLY A 267 -7.84 0.93 11.67
C GLY A 267 -8.19 -0.09 12.74
N VAL A 268 -8.69 0.41 13.87
CA VAL A 268 -9.15 -0.44 14.99
C VAL A 268 -10.39 -1.27 14.65
N ASN A 269 -11.19 -0.82 13.68
CA ASN A 269 -12.39 -1.50 13.22
C ASN A 269 -12.14 -2.16 11.86
N SER A 270 -12.77 -3.33 11.64
CA SER A 270 -12.70 -4.01 10.35
C SER A 270 -13.27 -3.14 9.24
N GLY A 271 -12.50 -2.98 8.15
CA GLY A 271 -12.88 -2.14 7.01
C GLY A 271 -12.64 -0.63 7.20
N GLU A 272 -12.05 -0.23 8.33
CA GLU A 272 -11.54 1.13 8.53
C GLU A 272 -10.02 1.14 8.38
N ILE A 273 -9.52 2.17 7.70
CA ILE A 273 -8.10 2.47 7.51
C ILE A 273 -7.87 3.86 8.10
N VAL A 274 -6.74 4.04 8.79
CA VAL A 274 -6.34 5.35 9.33
C VAL A 274 -5.31 5.96 8.40
N VAL A 275 -5.52 7.22 8.02
CA VAL A 275 -4.57 8.02 7.26
C VAL A 275 -4.16 9.21 8.10
N THR A 276 -2.90 9.25 8.53
CA THR A 276 -2.30 10.36 9.25
C THR A 276 -1.54 11.23 8.27
N HIS A 277 -1.98 12.48 8.11
CA HIS A 277 -1.27 13.52 7.38
C HIS A 277 -0.44 14.36 8.34
N SER A 278 0.78 14.70 7.94
CA SER A 278 1.59 15.73 8.60
C SER A 278 1.77 16.90 7.65
N PHE A 279 1.50 18.11 8.14
CA PHE A 279 1.62 19.36 7.41
C PHE A 279 2.71 20.23 8.05
N GLY A 280 3.48 20.90 7.20
CA GLY A 280 4.58 21.77 7.62
C GLY A 280 5.85 21.01 8.02
N GLY A 281 6.94 21.76 8.21
CA GLY A 281 8.27 21.24 8.54
C GLY A 281 9.32 22.36 8.45
N GLY A 282 10.49 22.15 9.04
CA GLY A 282 11.51 23.20 9.21
C GLY A 282 11.28 24.04 10.47
N GLU A 283 11.10 25.35 10.33
CA GLU A 283 10.93 26.29 11.45
C GLU A 283 9.50 26.34 12.02
N SER A 284 8.51 25.76 11.32
CA SER A 284 7.11 25.73 11.76
C SER A 284 6.76 24.38 12.41
N PRO A 285 5.87 24.36 13.42
CA PRO A 285 5.45 23.13 14.05
C PRO A 285 4.69 22.23 13.07
N THR A 286 5.03 20.94 13.08
CA THR A 286 4.31 19.92 12.32
C THR A 286 2.91 19.74 12.88
N VAL A 287 1.89 19.97 12.05
CA VAL A 287 0.49 19.72 12.40
C VAL A 287 0.08 18.36 11.86
N ARG A 288 -0.49 17.51 12.70
CA ARG A 288 -0.99 16.19 12.29
C ARG A 288 -2.52 16.17 12.20
N THR A 289 -3.04 15.47 11.22
CA THR A 289 -4.47 15.22 11.05
C THR A 289 -4.69 13.76 10.75
N ASP A 290 -5.52 13.11 11.56
CA ASP A 290 -5.90 11.72 11.37
C ASP A 290 -7.26 11.64 10.67
N LEU A 291 -7.32 10.84 9.63
CA LEU A 291 -8.51 10.53 8.87
C LEU A 291 -8.86 9.06 9.09
N VAL A 292 -10.15 8.79 9.20
CA VAL A 292 -10.71 7.44 9.07
C VAL A 292 -11.29 7.32 7.68
N VAL A 293 -10.77 6.37 6.92
CA VAL A 293 -11.19 6.00 5.57
C VAL A 293 -11.95 4.68 5.68
N LYS A 294 -13.18 4.66 5.17
CA LYS A 294 -14.04 3.47 5.18
C LYS A 294 -14.12 2.87 3.79
N LEU A 295 -13.86 1.57 3.70
CA LEU A 295 -13.86 0.85 2.43
C LEU A 295 -15.15 0.04 2.23
N GLU A 296 -15.55 -0.11 0.98
CA GLU A 296 -16.59 -1.06 0.59
C GLU A 296 -16.07 -2.50 0.79
N PRO A 297 -16.86 -3.42 1.39
CA PRO A 297 -16.39 -4.78 1.69
C PRO A 297 -16.01 -5.63 0.48
N VAL A 298 -16.53 -5.31 -0.72
CA VAL A 298 -16.42 -6.15 -1.91
C VAL A 298 -15.21 -5.78 -2.75
N PHE A 299 -15.11 -4.51 -3.14
CA PHE A 299 -14.11 -4.01 -4.09
C PHE A 299 -13.02 -3.15 -3.44
N GLY A 300 -13.19 -2.77 -2.17
CA GLY A 300 -12.22 -1.93 -1.46
C GLY A 300 -12.36 -0.44 -1.74
N ASP A 301 -13.31 -0.02 -2.57
CA ASP A 301 -13.55 1.39 -2.89
C ASP A 301 -13.85 2.23 -1.65
N VAL A 302 -13.37 3.47 -1.64
CA VAL A 302 -13.61 4.40 -0.54
C VAL A 302 -15.07 4.88 -0.57
N THR A 303 -15.73 4.72 0.57
CA THR A 303 -17.14 5.07 0.80
C THR A 303 -17.32 6.24 1.76
N ASP A 304 -16.33 6.50 2.60
CA ASP A 304 -16.31 7.63 3.54
C ASP A 304 -14.89 8.03 3.91
N ILE A 305 -14.67 9.32 4.15
CA ILE A 305 -13.43 9.89 4.67
C ILE A 305 -13.82 10.92 5.71
N ARG A 306 -13.39 10.75 6.97
CA ARG A 306 -13.72 11.68 8.05
C ARG A 306 -12.50 11.97 8.91
N THR A 307 -12.38 13.21 9.39
CA THR A 307 -11.40 13.54 10.42
C THR A 307 -11.78 12.82 11.72
N THR A 308 -10.81 12.25 12.44
CA THR A 308 -11.05 11.90 13.83
C THR A 308 -11.18 13.21 14.60
N SER A 309 -12.28 13.40 15.32
CA SER A 309 -12.31 14.46 16.31
C SER A 309 -11.18 14.15 17.31
N ALA A 310 -10.28 15.11 17.55
CA ALA A 310 -9.33 15.02 18.65
C ALA A 310 -10.13 14.62 19.90
N ARG A 311 -9.76 13.49 20.52
CA ARG A 311 -10.25 13.16 21.85
C ARG A 311 -9.64 14.11 22.87
#